data_AF-Q8TCB0-F1
#
_entry.id   AF-Q8TCB0-F1
#
_cell.length_a   1.000
_cell.length_b   1.000
_cell.length_c   1.000
_cell.angle_alpha   90.00
_cell.angle_beta   90.00
_cell.angle_gamma   90.00
#
_symmetry.space_group_name_H-M   'P 1'
#
loop_
_entity.id
_entity.type
_entity.pdbx_description
1 polymer ?
#
loop_
_entity_poly.entity_id
_entity_poly.type
_entity_poly.pdbx_seq_one_letter_code
_entity_poly.pdbx_strand_id
1 'polypeptide(L)'
;MAVTTRLTWLHEKILQNHFGGKRLSLLYKGSVHGFRNGVLLDRCCNQGPTLTVIYSEDHIIGAYAEESYQEGKYASIILFALQDTKISEWKLGLCTPETLFCCDVTKYNSPTNFQIDGRNRKVIMDLKTMENLGLAQNCTISIQDYEVFRCEDSLDERKIKGVIELRKSLLSALRTYEPYGSLVQQIRILLLGPIGAGKSSFFNSVRSVFQGHVTHQALVGTNTTGISEKYRTYSIRDGKDGKYLPFILCDSLGLSEKEGGLCRDDIFYILNGNIRDRYQFNPMESIKLNHHDYIDSPSLKDRIHCVAFVFDASSIQYFSSQMIVKIKRIRRELVNAGVVHVALLTHVDSMDLITKGDLIEIERCEPVRSKLEEVQRKLGFALSDISVVSNYSSEWELDPVKDVLILSALRRMLWAADDFLEDLPFEQIGNLREEIINCAQGKK
;
A
#
# COMPACT_ATOMS: atom_id res chain seq x y z
N MET A 1 25.78 19.31 12.74
CA MET A 1 24.74 19.19 11.71
C MET A 1 24.62 17.72 11.32
N ALA A 2 23.42 17.19 11.13
CA ALA A 2 23.27 15.82 10.63
C ALA A 2 23.81 15.76 9.19
N VAL A 3 24.64 14.76 8.89
CA VAL A 3 25.19 14.56 7.54
C VAL A 3 24.05 14.06 6.65
N THR A 4 23.77 14.77 5.57
CA THR A 4 22.72 14.40 4.61
C THR A 4 23.32 13.70 3.39
N THR A 5 22.60 12.71 2.86
CA THR A 5 22.96 11.97 1.65
C THR A 5 22.83 12.86 0.40
N ARG A 6 23.64 12.59 -0.64
CA ARG A 6 23.47 13.15 -1.99
C ARG A 6 22.50 12.33 -2.85
N LEU A 7 22.16 11.10 -2.43
CA LEU A 7 21.13 10.32 -3.12
C LEU A 7 19.82 11.11 -3.09
N THR A 8 19.21 11.24 -4.26
CA THR A 8 17.80 11.65 -4.33
C THR A 8 16.96 10.52 -3.76
N TRP A 9 15.74 10.83 -3.32
CA TRP A 9 14.81 9.81 -2.85
C TRP A 9 14.61 8.69 -3.88
N LEU A 10 14.50 9.05 -5.17
CA LEU A 10 14.35 8.09 -6.26
C LEU A 10 15.55 7.16 -6.40
N HIS A 11 16.78 7.69 -6.41
CA HIS A 11 17.99 6.86 -6.51
C HIS A 11 18.13 5.95 -5.29
N GLU A 12 17.86 6.48 -4.09
CA GLU A 12 17.87 5.68 -2.86
C GLU A 12 16.87 4.53 -2.99
N LYS A 13 15.64 4.81 -3.44
CA LYS A 13 14.59 3.81 -3.56
C LYS A 13 14.92 2.71 -4.57
N ILE A 14 15.50 3.07 -5.72
CA ILE A 14 15.96 2.10 -6.70
C ILE A 14 17.01 1.17 -6.08
N LEU A 15 17.99 1.73 -5.37
CA LEU A 15 19.05 0.95 -4.73
C LEU A 15 18.51 0.05 -3.61
N GLN A 16 17.63 0.58 -2.77
CA GLN A 16 16.96 -0.21 -1.72
C GLN A 16 16.24 -1.42 -2.33
N ASN A 17 15.44 -1.20 -3.37
CA ASN A 17 14.66 -2.25 -4.01
C ASN A 17 15.55 -3.28 -4.71
N HIS A 18 16.59 -2.83 -5.41
CA HIS A 18 17.52 -3.69 -6.12
C HIS A 18 18.29 -4.61 -5.18
N PHE A 19 18.70 -4.11 -4.01
CA PHE A 19 19.45 -4.87 -3.02
C PHE A 19 18.58 -5.49 -1.91
N GLY A 20 17.36 -5.90 -2.25
CA GLY A 20 16.51 -6.71 -1.36
C GLY A 20 15.62 -5.95 -0.39
N GLY A 21 15.27 -4.69 -0.71
CA GLY A 21 14.44 -3.83 0.13
C GLY A 21 15.13 -3.39 1.42
N LYS A 22 16.46 -3.33 1.44
CA LYS A 22 17.26 -2.96 2.61
C LYS A 22 17.15 -1.47 2.89
N ARG A 23 17.13 -1.08 4.17
CA ARG A 23 17.23 0.31 4.61
C ARG A 23 18.69 0.76 4.55
N LEU A 24 18.93 1.93 3.97
CA LEU A 24 20.25 2.54 3.87
C LEU A 24 20.46 3.55 4.99
N SER A 25 21.50 3.33 5.79
CA SER A 25 21.90 4.24 6.88
C SER A 25 23.27 4.83 6.57
N LEU A 26 23.35 6.13 6.32
CA LEU A 26 24.60 6.80 5.94
C LEU A 26 25.66 6.70 7.07
N LEU A 27 26.79 6.09 6.76
CA LEU A 27 27.94 5.96 7.66
C LEU A 27 29.02 6.98 7.34
N TYR A 28 29.29 7.19 6.05
CA TYR A 28 30.43 7.96 5.58
C TYR A 28 30.07 8.83 4.38
N LYS A 29 30.64 10.02 4.29
CA LYS A 29 30.55 10.92 3.14
C LYS A 29 31.91 11.59 2.91
N GLY A 30 32.47 11.44 1.72
CA GLY A 30 33.82 11.91 1.36
C GLY A 30 33.99 13.41 1.59
N SER A 31 33.03 14.22 1.14
CA SER A 31 33.03 15.67 1.34
C SER A 31 32.98 16.14 2.80
N VAL A 32 32.56 15.28 3.74
CA VAL A 32 32.44 15.62 5.16
C VAL A 32 33.57 15.01 6.00
N HIS A 33 33.91 13.75 5.73
CA HIS A 33 34.89 13.00 6.53
C HIS A 33 36.28 12.93 5.88
N GLY A 34 36.41 13.44 4.64
CA GLY A 34 37.63 13.40 3.86
C GLY A 34 37.70 12.19 2.92
N PHE A 35 38.77 12.12 2.14
CA PHE A 35 38.93 11.11 1.10
C PHE A 35 40.06 10.11 1.38
N ARG A 36 40.46 9.97 2.66
CA ARG A 36 41.51 9.03 3.07
C ARG A 36 40.90 7.66 3.38
N ASN A 37 41.34 6.63 2.66
CA ASN A 37 40.80 5.28 2.75
C ASN A 37 40.87 4.69 4.18
N GLY A 38 41.94 4.96 4.93
CA GLY A 38 42.05 4.51 6.33
C GLY A 38 40.93 5.03 7.23
N VAL A 39 40.53 6.31 7.09
CA VAL A 39 39.46 6.92 7.90
C VAL A 39 38.09 6.32 7.55
N LEU A 40 37.89 5.96 6.28
CA LEU A 40 36.69 5.25 5.84
C LEU A 40 36.64 3.86 6.45
N LEU A 41 37.72 3.08 6.35
CA LEU A 41 37.76 1.71 6.84
C LEU A 41 37.57 1.67 8.36
N ASP A 42 38.21 2.56 9.11
CA ASP A 42 38.03 2.67 10.57
C ASP A 42 36.57 2.89 10.97
N ARG A 43 35.82 3.66 10.17
CA ARG A 43 34.42 4.01 10.47
C ARG A 43 33.41 3.00 9.94
N CYS A 44 33.70 2.36 8.81
CA CYS A 44 32.80 1.43 8.12
C CYS A 44 33.10 -0.04 8.44
N CYS A 45 34.19 -0.32 9.16
CA CYS A 45 34.50 -1.60 9.76
C CYS A 45 33.38 -2.08 10.70
N ASN A 46 33.12 -3.38 10.70
CA ASN A 46 32.13 -4.09 11.50
C ASN A 46 30.68 -3.56 11.39
N GLN A 47 30.28 -3.00 10.24
CA GLN A 47 28.94 -2.47 10.04
C GLN A 47 27.96 -3.44 9.38
N GLY A 48 28.40 -4.66 9.04
CA GLY A 48 27.59 -5.63 8.31
C GLY A 48 27.59 -5.34 6.80
N PRO A 49 26.53 -5.72 6.05
CA PRO A 49 26.43 -5.42 4.63
C PRO A 49 26.50 -3.91 4.36
N THR A 50 27.25 -3.51 3.34
CA THR A 50 27.48 -2.10 3.03
C THR A 50 27.29 -1.78 1.56
N LEU A 51 26.82 -0.57 1.29
CA LEU A 51 26.67 -0.02 -0.06
C LEU A 51 27.56 1.21 -0.17
N THR A 52 28.56 1.15 -1.05
CA THR A 52 29.37 2.31 -1.43
C THR A 52 28.80 2.91 -2.71
N VAL A 53 28.45 4.19 -2.64
CA VAL A 53 27.89 4.98 -3.74
C VAL A 53 28.90 6.06 -4.11
N ILE A 54 29.25 6.16 -5.38
CA ILE A 54 30.27 7.06 -5.91
C ILE A 54 29.60 7.95 -6.94
N TYR A 55 29.76 9.25 -6.76
CA TYR A 55 29.20 10.27 -7.63
C TYR A 55 30.27 10.75 -8.60
N SER A 56 30.02 10.57 -9.88
CA SER A 56 30.76 11.24 -10.95
C SER A 56 29.92 12.36 -11.57
N GLU A 57 30.43 13.05 -12.60
CA GLU A 57 29.65 14.08 -13.31
C GLU A 57 28.38 13.52 -13.94
N ASP A 58 28.48 12.38 -14.61
CA ASP A 58 27.41 11.84 -15.45
C ASP A 58 26.77 10.55 -14.90
N HIS A 59 27.36 9.94 -13.87
CA HIS A 59 26.99 8.60 -13.41
C HIS A 59 27.05 8.46 -11.89
N ILE A 60 26.12 7.67 -11.34
CA ILE A 60 26.25 7.08 -10.01
C ILE A 60 26.76 5.66 -10.19
N ILE A 61 27.92 5.34 -9.65
CA ILE A 61 28.48 3.98 -9.66
C ILE A 61 28.73 3.52 -8.25
N GLY A 62 28.86 2.22 -8.03
CA GLY A 62 29.12 1.77 -6.67
C GLY A 62 29.33 0.28 -6.55
N ALA A 63 29.46 -0.13 -5.29
CA ALA A 63 29.66 -1.51 -4.90
C ALA A 63 28.78 -1.83 -3.68
N TYR A 64 28.01 -2.91 -3.78
CA TYR A 64 27.33 -3.52 -2.66
C TYR A 64 28.15 -4.73 -2.20
N ALA A 65 28.50 -4.76 -0.93
CA ALA A 65 29.15 -5.90 -0.27
C ALA A 65 28.18 -6.54 0.72
N GLU A 66 27.98 -7.85 0.59
CA GLU A 66 27.10 -8.62 1.50
C GLU A 66 27.65 -8.72 2.93
N GLU A 67 28.93 -8.39 3.13
CA GLU A 67 29.62 -8.43 4.41
C GLU A 67 30.37 -7.12 4.66
N SER A 68 30.87 -6.95 5.89
CA SER A 68 31.59 -5.76 6.33
C SER A 68 33.01 -5.67 5.78
N TYR A 69 33.60 -4.47 5.80
CA TYR A 69 35.03 -4.18 5.55
C TYR A 69 35.99 -4.75 6.62
N GLN A 70 35.85 -6.02 6.99
CA GLN A 70 36.78 -6.71 7.88
C GLN A 70 37.91 -7.35 7.07
N GLU A 71 39.14 -7.19 7.57
CA GLU A 71 40.32 -7.78 6.93
C GLU A 71 40.22 -9.30 6.85
N GLY A 72 40.44 -9.84 5.66
CA GLY A 72 40.38 -11.29 5.39
C GLY A 72 38.97 -11.89 5.31
N LYS A 73 37.89 -11.10 5.48
CA LYS A 73 36.52 -11.60 5.33
C LYS A 73 36.05 -11.47 3.88
N TYR A 74 35.95 -12.60 3.19
CA TYR A 74 35.46 -12.65 1.82
C TYR A 74 33.96 -12.36 1.77
N ALA A 75 33.56 -11.47 0.87
CA ALA A 75 32.19 -11.08 0.62
C ALA A 75 31.87 -11.24 -0.87
N SER A 76 30.62 -11.58 -1.18
CA SER A 76 30.10 -11.36 -2.54
C SER A 76 29.98 -9.86 -2.76
N ILE A 77 30.64 -9.35 -3.80
CA ILE A 77 30.57 -7.94 -4.18
C ILE A 77 29.84 -7.80 -5.51
N ILE A 78 28.83 -6.93 -5.52
CA ILE A 78 28.05 -6.56 -6.69
C ILE A 78 28.39 -5.12 -7.03
N LEU A 79 29.00 -4.90 -8.18
CA LEU A 79 29.19 -3.57 -8.74
C LEU A 79 27.90 -3.14 -9.44
N PHE A 80 27.61 -1.84 -9.39
CA PHE A 80 26.47 -1.29 -10.10
C PHE A 80 26.78 0.06 -10.72
N ALA A 81 26.04 0.40 -11.77
CA ALA A 81 25.92 1.75 -12.28
C ALA A 81 24.43 2.11 -12.39
N LEU A 82 24.11 3.32 -11.98
CA LEU A 82 22.77 3.90 -12.01
C LEU A 82 22.80 5.13 -12.92
N GLN A 83 22.07 5.00 -14.03
CA GLN A 83 21.82 6.08 -15.00
C GLN A 83 20.32 6.37 -14.99
N ASP A 84 19.95 7.56 -14.54
CA ASP A 84 18.56 7.97 -14.28
C ASP A 84 17.82 6.95 -13.40
N THR A 85 16.98 6.11 -14.00
CA THR A 85 16.18 5.08 -13.31
C THR A 85 16.64 3.65 -13.60
N LYS A 86 17.65 3.47 -14.46
CA LYS A 86 18.13 2.15 -14.88
C LYS A 86 19.39 1.78 -14.14
N ILE A 87 19.36 0.62 -13.49
CA ILE A 87 20.51 0.02 -12.83
C ILE A 87 21.07 -1.12 -13.68
N SER A 88 22.38 -1.12 -13.87
CA SER A 88 23.16 -2.22 -14.42
C SER A 88 24.01 -2.80 -13.28
N GLU A 89 24.19 -4.13 -13.26
CA GLU A 89 24.98 -4.80 -12.24
C GLU A 89 26.00 -5.76 -12.83
N TRP A 90 27.11 -5.93 -12.11
CA TRP A 90 28.13 -6.93 -12.41
C TRP A 90 28.64 -7.56 -11.12
N LYS A 91 28.53 -8.88 -11.00
CA LYS A 91 29.02 -9.62 -9.83
C LYS A 91 30.51 -9.86 -9.97
N LEU A 92 31.28 -9.29 -9.05
CA LEU A 92 32.75 -9.35 -9.05
C LEU A 92 33.28 -10.68 -8.51
N GLY A 93 32.45 -11.44 -7.79
CA GLY A 93 32.82 -12.68 -7.09
C GLY A 93 33.19 -12.44 -5.62
N LEU A 94 33.82 -13.44 -5.00
CA LEU A 94 34.25 -13.39 -3.60
C LEU A 94 35.57 -12.62 -3.47
N CYS A 95 35.54 -11.47 -2.80
CA CYS A 95 36.73 -10.68 -2.48
C CYS A 95 36.55 -9.97 -1.12
N THR A 96 37.63 -9.50 -0.51
CA THR A 96 37.53 -8.74 0.74
C THR A 96 37.14 -7.29 0.43
N PRO A 97 36.05 -6.73 0.99
CA PRO A 97 35.55 -5.40 0.62
C PRO A 97 36.57 -4.26 0.76
N GLU A 98 37.54 -4.39 1.65
CA GLU A 98 38.64 -3.43 1.83
C GLU A 98 39.53 -3.28 0.58
N THR A 99 39.63 -4.33 -0.26
CA THR A 99 40.44 -4.30 -1.48
C THR A 99 39.89 -3.33 -2.51
N LEU A 100 38.60 -2.99 -2.43
CA LEU A 100 38.01 -1.91 -3.23
C LEU A 100 38.70 -0.57 -2.99
N PHE A 101 39.33 -0.36 -1.82
CA PHE A 101 40.01 0.87 -1.45
C PHE A 101 41.54 0.72 -1.35
N CYS A 102 42.12 -0.36 -1.85
CA CYS A 102 43.56 -0.58 -1.76
C CYS A 102 44.26 -0.07 -3.03
N CYS A 103 44.86 1.11 -2.96
CA CYS A 103 45.69 1.67 -4.05
C CYS A 103 47.17 1.58 -3.70
N ASP A 104 47.69 0.36 -3.56
CA ASP A 104 49.13 0.14 -3.61
C ASP A 104 49.54 -0.03 -5.07
N VAL A 105 50.05 1.08 -5.64
CA VAL A 105 50.57 1.18 -7.02
C VAL A 105 51.69 0.16 -7.31
N THR A 106 52.25 -0.47 -6.27
CA THR A 106 53.34 -1.45 -6.36
C THR A 106 52.88 -2.90 -6.54
N LYS A 107 51.57 -3.19 -6.47
CA LYS A 107 51.02 -4.52 -6.75
C LYS A 107 49.95 -4.41 -7.85
N TYR A 108 50.36 -4.59 -9.10
CA TYR A 108 49.47 -4.82 -10.25
C TYR A 108 48.55 -6.05 -10.12
N ASN A 109 48.58 -6.76 -8.99
CA ASN A 109 47.69 -7.88 -8.67
C ASN A 109 46.65 -7.47 -7.62
N SER A 110 45.86 -6.43 -7.91
CA SER A 110 44.58 -6.31 -7.25
C SER A 110 43.68 -7.45 -7.74
N PRO A 111 43.12 -8.28 -6.85
CA PRO A 111 42.21 -9.35 -7.25
C PRO A 111 40.89 -8.79 -7.82
N THR A 112 40.62 -7.50 -7.64
CA THR A 112 39.39 -6.84 -8.08
C THR A 112 39.65 -5.97 -9.32
N ASN A 113 38.85 -6.19 -10.38
CA ASN A 113 38.81 -5.37 -11.60
C ASN A 113 38.22 -3.96 -11.37
N PHE A 114 38.11 -3.52 -10.12
CA PHE A 114 37.49 -2.28 -9.68
C PHE A 114 38.21 -1.77 -8.42
N GLN A 115 38.67 -0.52 -8.45
CA GLN A 115 39.39 0.14 -7.37
C GLN A 115 38.93 1.58 -7.19
N ILE A 116 38.83 2.02 -5.94
CA ILE A 116 38.45 3.36 -5.52
C ILE A 116 39.68 4.02 -4.89
N ASP A 117 40.32 4.91 -5.66
CA ASP A 117 41.36 5.79 -5.17
C ASP A 117 40.74 7.05 -4.57
N GLY A 118 40.43 7.00 -3.28
CA GLY A 118 39.93 8.17 -2.55
C GLY A 118 40.90 9.35 -2.63
N ARG A 119 42.22 9.11 -2.50
CA ARG A 119 43.23 10.19 -2.44
C ARG A 119 43.28 10.97 -3.76
N ASN A 120 43.31 10.28 -4.89
CA ASN A 120 43.33 10.90 -6.21
C ASN A 120 41.93 11.16 -6.79
N ARG A 121 40.87 10.82 -6.04
CA ARG A 121 39.46 10.95 -6.42
C ARG A 121 39.16 10.30 -7.76
N LYS A 122 39.54 9.03 -7.90
CA LYS A 122 39.37 8.27 -9.14
C LYS A 122 38.88 6.86 -8.85
N VAL A 123 37.99 6.36 -9.70
CA VAL A 123 37.68 4.93 -9.79
C VAL A 123 38.41 4.37 -11.00
N ILE A 124 39.13 3.27 -10.82
CA ILE A 124 39.82 2.55 -11.88
C ILE A 124 39.13 1.21 -12.05
N MET A 125 38.77 0.87 -13.28
CA MET A 125 38.18 -0.43 -13.60
C MET A 125 38.61 -0.92 -14.97
N ASP A 126 38.58 -2.23 -15.18
CA ASP A 126 38.92 -2.82 -16.48
C ASP A 126 37.79 -2.60 -17.51
N LEU A 127 38.15 -2.67 -18.80
CA LEU A 127 37.21 -2.45 -19.90
C LEU A 127 36.00 -3.39 -19.85
N LYS A 128 36.22 -4.66 -19.46
CA LYS A 128 35.15 -5.66 -19.37
C LYS A 128 34.11 -5.28 -18.32
N THR A 129 34.55 -4.81 -17.14
CA THR A 129 33.64 -4.36 -16.08
C THR A 129 32.88 -3.12 -16.52
N MET A 130 33.53 -2.19 -17.24
CA MET A 130 32.84 -1.02 -17.79
C MET A 130 31.73 -1.38 -18.76
N GLU A 131 32.00 -2.29 -19.71
CA GLU A 131 31.03 -2.74 -20.69
C GLU A 131 29.83 -3.42 -20.02
N ASN A 132 30.08 -4.27 -19.03
CA ASN A 132 29.01 -4.92 -18.26
C ASN A 132 28.15 -3.93 -17.47
N LEU A 133 28.75 -2.82 -17.00
CA LEU A 133 28.04 -1.74 -16.32
C LEU A 133 27.42 -0.72 -17.30
N GLY A 134 27.63 -0.86 -18.61
CA GLY A 134 27.10 0.08 -19.62
C GLY A 134 27.74 1.46 -19.58
N LEU A 135 28.99 1.57 -19.12
CA LEU A 135 29.73 2.82 -19.02
C LEU A 135 30.60 3.06 -20.26
N ALA A 136 30.88 4.31 -20.59
CA ALA A 136 31.78 4.67 -21.70
C ALA A 136 33.20 4.11 -21.49
N GLN A 137 33.91 3.72 -22.55
CA GLN A 137 35.22 3.03 -22.50
C GLN A 137 36.40 3.90 -22.03
N ASN A 138 36.31 4.46 -20.82
CA ASN A 138 37.39 5.18 -20.14
C ASN A 138 37.69 4.47 -18.81
N CYS A 139 38.80 3.72 -18.72
CA CYS A 139 39.19 2.92 -17.55
C CYS A 139 39.35 3.70 -16.23
N THR A 140 39.12 5.01 -16.24
CA THR A 140 39.21 5.89 -15.08
C THR A 140 38.05 6.88 -15.07
N ILE A 141 37.29 6.89 -13.97
CA ILE A 141 36.19 7.82 -13.72
C ILE A 141 36.57 8.78 -12.58
N SER A 142 36.35 10.08 -12.77
CA SER A 142 36.59 11.08 -11.71
C SER A 142 35.50 11.03 -10.65
N ILE A 143 35.91 11.11 -9.39
CA ILE A 143 35.00 11.11 -8.24
C ILE A 143 34.76 12.55 -7.80
N GLN A 144 33.51 13.01 -7.84
CA GLN A 144 33.10 14.24 -7.19
C GLN A 144 32.96 14.05 -5.68
N ASP A 145 32.29 12.96 -5.28
CA ASP A 145 32.08 12.57 -3.90
C ASP A 145 31.79 11.07 -3.82
N TYR A 146 31.84 10.49 -2.62
CA TYR A 146 31.31 9.13 -2.39
C TYR A 146 30.70 9.03 -0.99
N GLU A 147 29.77 8.11 -0.85
CA GLU A 147 29.04 7.82 0.37
C GLU A 147 29.06 6.33 0.66
N VAL A 148 29.12 5.95 1.94
CA VAL A 148 29.02 4.55 2.36
C VAL A 148 27.82 4.43 3.29
N PHE A 149 26.94 3.49 2.98
CA PHE A 149 25.74 3.18 3.74
C PHE A 149 25.86 1.80 4.37
N ARG A 150 25.35 1.67 5.59
CA ARG A 150 25.00 0.39 6.18
C ARG A 150 23.66 -0.06 5.58
N CYS A 151 23.60 -1.31 5.14
CA CYS A 151 22.38 -1.91 4.60
C CYS A 151 21.75 -2.80 5.66
N GLU A 152 20.65 -2.36 6.24
CA GLU A 152 19.87 -3.08 7.25
C GLU A 152 18.65 -3.73 6.60
N ASP A 153 18.25 -4.92 7.05
CA ASP A 153 16.99 -5.47 6.58
C ASP A 153 15.83 -4.57 7.05
N SER A 154 14.96 -4.16 6.11
CA SER A 154 13.84 -3.25 6.42
C SER A 154 12.81 -3.88 7.36
N LEU A 155 12.81 -5.21 7.45
CA LEU A 155 11.94 -6.06 8.26
C LEU A 155 12.71 -6.64 9.46
N ASP A 156 13.21 -5.78 10.34
CA ASP A 156 13.69 -6.23 11.66
C ASP A 156 12.56 -6.98 12.41
N GLU A 157 12.92 -8.08 13.08
CA GLU A 157 12.06 -8.86 13.98
C GLU A 157 11.20 -7.98 14.88
N ARG A 158 11.74 -6.84 15.37
CA ARG A 158 10.98 -5.89 16.20
C ARG A 158 9.78 -5.30 15.47
N LYS A 159 9.93 -4.91 14.20
CA LYS A 159 8.82 -4.36 13.40
C LYS A 159 7.78 -5.43 13.10
N ILE A 160 8.23 -6.63 12.70
CA ILE A 160 7.34 -7.77 12.45
C ILE A 160 6.52 -8.11 13.70
N LYS A 161 7.18 -8.16 14.87
CA LYS A 161 6.51 -8.40 16.15
C LYS A 161 5.46 -7.34 16.45
N GLY A 162 5.78 -6.07 16.23
CA GLY A 162 4.84 -4.96 16.37
C GLY A 162 3.62 -5.08 15.45
N VAL A 163 3.82 -5.49 14.19
CA VAL A 163 2.72 -5.75 13.24
C VAL A 163 1.83 -6.88 13.73
N ILE A 164 2.41 -7.99 14.22
CA ILE A 164 1.65 -9.13 14.74
C ILE A 164 0.84 -8.75 15.98
N GLU A 165 1.41 -7.96 16.89
CA GLU A 165 0.72 -7.45 18.09
C GLU A 165 -0.43 -6.51 17.71
N LEU A 166 -0.19 -5.57 16.80
CA LEU A 166 -1.21 -4.66 16.29
C LEU A 166 -2.35 -5.41 15.59
N ARG A 167 -2.03 -6.40 14.75
CA ARG A 167 -3.01 -7.29 14.11
C ARG A 167 -3.92 -7.95 15.13
N LYS A 168 -3.34 -8.53 16.19
CA LYS A 168 -4.12 -9.17 17.27
C LYS A 168 -5.03 -8.17 17.98
N SER A 169 -4.52 -6.97 18.28
CA SER A 169 -5.31 -5.89 18.90
C SER A 169 -6.48 -5.46 18.02
N LEU A 170 -6.25 -5.23 16.72
CA LEU A 170 -7.29 -4.86 15.76
C LEU A 170 -8.36 -5.94 15.61
N LEU A 171 -7.94 -7.20 15.45
CA LEU A 171 -8.87 -8.34 15.41
C LEU A 171 -9.73 -8.41 16.66
N SER A 172 -9.14 -8.23 17.84
CA SER A 172 -9.89 -8.22 19.10
C SER A 172 -10.90 -7.09 19.12
N ALA A 173 -10.49 -5.87 18.80
CA ALA A 173 -11.36 -4.70 18.81
C ALA A 173 -12.54 -4.82 17.84
N LEU A 174 -12.30 -5.33 16.63
CA LEU A 174 -13.33 -5.50 15.59
C LEU A 174 -14.30 -6.66 15.89
N ARG A 175 -13.85 -7.68 16.63
CA ARG A 175 -14.72 -8.78 17.09
C ARG A 175 -15.66 -8.37 18.22
N THR A 176 -15.18 -7.50 19.11
CA THR A 176 -15.95 -6.99 20.25
C THR A 176 -16.62 -5.65 19.96
N TYR A 177 -16.58 -5.19 18.72
CA TYR A 177 -17.23 -3.97 18.30
C TYR A 177 -18.75 -4.09 18.46
N GLU A 178 -19.38 -3.04 18.98
CA GLU A 178 -20.82 -2.90 19.08
C GLU A 178 -21.21 -1.58 18.43
N PRO A 179 -22.14 -1.57 17.45
CA PRO A 179 -22.59 -0.35 16.80
C PRO A 179 -23.12 0.69 17.79
N TYR A 180 -22.96 1.97 17.46
CA TYR A 180 -23.37 3.07 18.32
C TYR A 180 -24.78 2.88 18.91
N GLY A 181 -24.85 2.92 20.24
CA GLY A 181 -26.09 2.80 21.02
C GLY A 181 -26.86 1.49 20.79
N SER A 182 -26.24 0.47 20.20
CA SER A 182 -26.86 -0.79 19.79
C SER A 182 -28.10 -0.57 18.90
N LEU A 183 -28.17 0.56 18.17
CA LEU A 183 -29.32 0.95 17.33
C LEU A 183 -29.55 -0.05 16.20
N VAL A 184 -28.49 -0.70 15.75
CA VAL A 184 -28.51 -1.81 14.79
C VAL A 184 -27.58 -2.92 15.26
N GLN A 185 -27.87 -4.17 14.88
CA GLN A 185 -27.01 -5.32 15.21
C GLN A 185 -25.77 -5.42 14.31
N GLN A 186 -25.85 -4.94 13.06
CA GLN A 186 -24.75 -4.97 12.11
C GLN A 186 -24.70 -3.67 11.30
N ILE A 187 -23.51 -3.09 11.20
CA ILE A 187 -23.24 -1.96 10.29
C ILE A 187 -23.20 -2.45 8.84
N ARG A 188 -23.85 -1.74 7.93
CA ARG A 188 -23.74 -1.99 6.47
C ARG A 188 -22.84 -0.97 5.80
N ILE A 189 -21.76 -1.45 5.21
CA ILE A 189 -20.80 -0.63 4.46
C ILE A 189 -20.98 -0.92 2.96
N LEU A 190 -21.30 0.09 2.17
CA LEU A 190 -21.37 -0.03 0.71
C LEU A 190 -20.01 0.26 0.07
N LEU A 191 -19.53 -0.67 -0.74
CA LEU A 191 -18.33 -0.49 -1.56
C LEU A 191 -18.76 0.09 -2.91
N LEU A 192 -18.40 1.34 -3.19
CA LEU A 192 -18.65 2.02 -4.47
C LEU A 192 -17.34 2.33 -5.17
N GLY A 193 -17.29 2.24 -6.50
CA GLY A 193 -16.07 2.61 -7.23
C GLY A 193 -16.04 2.06 -8.65
N PRO A 194 -15.08 2.52 -9.48
CA PRO A 194 -14.95 2.06 -10.86
C PRO A 194 -14.85 0.53 -10.99
N ILE A 195 -15.14 0.04 -12.19
CA ILE A 195 -14.83 -1.35 -12.56
C ILE A 195 -13.32 -1.58 -12.38
N GLY A 196 -12.95 -2.73 -11.81
CA GLY A 196 -11.55 -3.07 -11.54
C GLY A 196 -10.93 -2.43 -10.30
N ALA A 197 -11.61 -1.51 -9.60
CA ALA A 197 -11.03 -0.81 -8.44
C ALA A 197 -10.74 -1.71 -7.21
N GLY A 198 -11.13 -2.98 -7.22
CA GLY A 198 -10.84 -3.92 -6.11
C GLY A 198 -11.92 -4.03 -5.02
N LYS A 199 -13.18 -3.68 -5.30
CA LYS A 199 -14.31 -3.82 -4.35
C LYS A 199 -14.51 -5.26 -3.86
N SER A 200 -14.76 -6.18 -4.79
CA SER A 200 -14.96 -7.61 -4.50
C SER A 200 -13.72 -8.27 -3.88
N SER A 201 -12.52 -7.84 -4.30
CA SER A 201 -11.25 -8.28 -3.72
C SER A 201 -11.07 -7.78 -2.29
N PHE A 202 -11.47 -6.55 -1.97
CA PHE A 202 -11.45 -6.04 -0.59
C PHE A 202 -12.37 -6.84 0.32
N PHE A 203 -13.59 -7.16 -0.14
CA PHE A 203 -14.48 -8.06 0.62
C PHE A 203 -13.82 -9.41 0.91
N ASN A 204 -13.28 -10.08 -0.13
CA ASN A 204 -12.59 -11.36 0.04
C ASN A 204 -11.43 -11.23 1.03
N SER A 205 -10.72 -10.10 0.99
CA SER A 205 -9.59 -9.83 1.88
C SER A 205 -10.05 -9.73 3.33
N VAL A 206 -11.06 -8.90 3.63
CA VAL A 206 -11.65 -8.79 4.97
C VAL A 206 -12.11 -10.16 5.46
N ARG A 207 -12.86 -10.91 4.64
CA ARG A 207 -13.32 -12.25 5.00
C ARG A 207 -12.16 -13.19 5.31
N SER A 208 -11.09 -13.15 4.52
CA SER A 208 -9.91 -13.99 4.70
C SER A 208 -9.26 -13.76 6.06
N VAL A 209 -9.10 -12.50 6.47
CA VAL A 209 -8.49 -12.15 7.77
C VAL A 209 -9.29 -12.75 8.93
N PHE A 210 -10.62 -12.66 8.90
CA PHE A 210 -11.48 -13.19 9.96
C PHE A 210 -11.67 -14.71 9.91
N GLN A 211 -11.57 -15.33 8.73
CA GLN A 211 -11.63 -16.79 8.55
C GLN A 211 -10.29 -17.48 8.85
N GLY A 212 -9.18 -16.74 8.85
CA GLY A 212 -7.84 -17.27 9.12
C GLY A 212 -7.17 -17.95 7.93
N HIS A 213 -7.75 -17.87 6.73
CA HIS A 213 -7.18 -18.39 5.48
C HIS A 213 -7.68 -17.55 4.29
N VAL A 214 -6.97 -17.54 3.16
CA VAL A 214 -7.37 -16.80 1.96
C VAL A 214 -8.67 -17.38 1.38
N THR A 215 -9.63 -16.52 1.04
CA THR A 215 -10.95 -16.91 0.51
C THR A 215 -11.31 -16.15 -0.77
N HIS A 216 -12.12 -16.77 -1.63
CA HIS A 216 -12.56 -16.21 -2.92
C HIS A 216 -14.07 -16.35 -3.13
N GLN A 217 -14.89 -15.86 -2.19
CA GLN A 217 -16.36 -15.98 -2.30
C GLN A 217 -16.96 -14.99 -3.27
N ALA A 218 -16.48 -13.75 -3.30
CA ALA A 218 -16.85 -12.82 -4.36
C ALA A 218 -16.00 -13.12 -5.59
N LEU A 219 -16.64 -13.15 -6.74
CA LEU A 219 -15.97 -13.41 -8.01
C LEU A 219 -15.12 -12.19 -8.36
N VAL A 220 -13.82 -12.39 -8.55
CA VAL A 220 -12.87 -11.35 -8.94
C VAL A 220 -12.32 -11.73 -10.31
N GLY A 221 -12.26 -10.76 -11.22
CA GLY A 221 -11.55 -10.95 -12.47
C GLY A 221 -11.41 -9.65 -13.24
N THR A 222 -10.70 -9.74 -14.35
CA THR A 222 -10.06 -8.61 -15.03
C THR A 222 -10.84 -8.10 -16.25
N ASN A 223 -12.05 -8.64 -16.50
CA ASN A 223 -12.84 -8.25 -17.67
C ASN A 223 -13.22 -6.77 -17.63
N THR A 224 -13.06 -6.08 -18.76
CA THR A 224 -13.31 -4.65 -18.93
C THR A 224 -14.77 -4.24 -18.69
N THR A 225 -15.70 -5.19 -18.84
CA THR A 225 -17.14 -4.99 -18.56
C THR A 225 -17.51 -5.21 -17.09
N GLY A 226 -16.55 -5.64 -16.25
CA GLY A 226 -16.83 -6.05 -14.87
C GLY A 226 -17.48 -7.42 -14.80
N ILE A 227 -17.25 -8.13 -13.69
CA ILE A 227 -17.84 -9.45 -13.44
C ILE A 227 -19.03 -9.34 -12.47
N SER A 228 -18.98 -8.38 -11.55
CA SER A 228 -20.06 -8.15 -10.58
C SER A 228 -21.22 -7.39 -11.20
N GLU A 229 -22.14 -8.13 -11.84
CA GLU A 229 -23.40 -7.58 -12.35
C GLU A 229 -24.53 -7.54 -11.29
N LYS A 230 -24.24 -8.04 -10.08
CA LYS A 230 -25.19 -8.16 -8.98
C LYS A 230 -24.78 -7.30 -7.79
N TYR A 231 -25.78 -6.72 -7.14
CA TYR A 231 -25.65 -6.23 -5.77
C TYR A 231 -25.54 -7.43 -4.82
N ARG A 232 -24.53 -7.43 -3.96
CA ARG A 232 -24.25 -8.54 -3.05
C ARG A 232 -24.02 -8.03 -1.64
N THR A 233 -24.77 -8.55 -0.67
CA THR A 233 -24.55 -8.26 0.74
C THR A 233 -23.88 -9.45 1.41
N TYR A 234 -22.70 -9.24 1.98
CA TYR A 234 -21.91 -10.29 2.58
C TYR A 234 -21.82 -10.13 4.10
N SER A 235 -22.56 -10.95 4.82
CA SER A 235 -22.36 -11.15 6.26
C SER A 235 -21.15 -12.07 6.48
N ILE A 236 -20.20 -11.62 7.28
CA ILE A 236 -18.95 -12.34 7.53
C ILE A 236 -19.07 -13.11 8.84
N ARG A 237 -18.70 -14.40 8.81
CA ARG A 237 -18.56 -15.22 10.02
C ARG A 237 -17.13 -15.19 10.50
N ASP A 238 -16.94 -15.15 11.80
CA ASP A 238 -15.62 -15.33 12.42
C ASP A 238 -15.22 -16.81 12.36
N GLY A 239 -13.99 -17.10 11.92
CA GLY A 239 -13.45 -18.46 11.92
C GLY A 239 -13.22 -19.01 13.33
N LYS A 240 -13.13 -18.14 14.36
CA LYS A 240 -12.85 -18.56 15.74
C LYS A 240 -14.05 -19.22 16.43
N ASP A 241 -15.25 -18.66 16.26
CA ASP A 241 -16.45 -19.13 16.97
C ASP A 241 -17.67 -19.35 16.04
N GLY A 242 -17.53 -19.07 14.74
CA GLY A 242 -18.58 -19.23 13.75
C GLY A 242 -19.70 -18.19 13.80
N LYS A 243 -19.62 -17.19 14.71
CA LYS A 243 -20.62 -16.14 14.84
C LYS A 243 -20.48 -15.10 13.73
N TYR A 244 -21.58 -14.43 13.42
CA TYR A 244 -21.55 -13.30 12.52
C TYR A 244 -20.89 -12.09 13.19
N LEU A 245 -20.02 -11.41 12.43
CA LEU A 245 -19.41 -10.16 12.85
C LEU A 245 -20.43 -9.01 12.81
N PRO A 246 -20.24 -7.96 13.62
CA PRO A 246 -21.16 -6.81 13.73
C PRO A 246 -21.17 -5.87 12.49
N PHE A 247 -20.81 -6.39 11.31
CA PHE A 247 -20.81 -5.63 10.07
C PHE A 247 -21.05 -6.51 8.84
N ILE A 248 -21.52 -5.87 7.77
CA ILE A 248 -21.85 -6.43 6.46
C ILE A 248 -21.18 -5.56 5.41
N LEU A 249 -20.48 -6.19 4.47
CA LEU A 249 -19.95 -5.51 3.28
C LEU A 249 -20.92 -5.70 2.12
N CYS A 250 -21.33 -4.59 1.51
CA CYS A 250 -22.24 -4.56 0.37
C CYS A 250 -21.43 -4.25 -0.88
N ASP A 251 -21.23 -5.23 -1.75
CA ASP A 251 -20.54 -5.09 -3.02
C ASP A 251 -21.52 -4.68 -4.11
N SER A 252 -21.08 -3.78 -4.98
CA SER A 252 -21.91 -3.13 -5.98
C SER A 252 -21.33 -3.24 -7.38
N LEU A 253 -22.17 -3.04 -8.39
CA LEU A 253 -21.74 -2.92 -9.77
C LEU A 253 -20.76 -1.75 -9.91
N GLY A 254 -19.74 -1.91 -10.75
CA GLY A 254 -18.75 -0.87 -10.96
C GLY A 254 -19.33 0.41 -11.58
N LEU A 255 -18.78 1.55 -11.19
CA LEU A 255 -19.06 2.81 -11.87
C LEU A 255 -18.44 2.78 -13.27
N SER A 256 -19.25 2.95 -14.30
CA SER A 256 -18.82 3.16 -15.69
C SER A 256 -19.18 4.56 -16.17
N GLU A 257 -18.49 5.01 -17.23
CA GLU A 257 -18.84 6.22 -17.98
C GLU A 257 -19.86 5.95 -19.08
N LYS A 258 -19.81 4.74 -19.66
CA LYS A 258 -20.75 4.26 -20.68
C LYS A 258 -22.02 3.71 -20.05
N GLU A 259 -23.07 3.53 -20.86
CA GLU A 259 -24.27 2.78 -20.49
C GLU A 259 -23.89 1.43 -19.85
N GLY A 260 -24.59 1.06 -18.77
CA GLY A 260 -24.37 -0.21 -18.06
C GLY A 260 -23.66 -0.17 -16.71
N GLY A 261 -23.37 1.01 -16.14
CA GLY A 261 -22.93 1.14 -14.75
C GLY A 261 -24.00 1.76 -13.87
N LEU A 262 -23.79 1.74 -12.54
CA LEU A 262 -24.75 2.30 -11.59
C LEU A 262 -25.17 3.73 -11.99
N CYS A 263 -26.48 3.92 -12.08
CA CYS A 263 -27.08 5.23 -12.23
C CYS A 263 -27.32 5.88 -10.87
N ARG A 264 -27.75 7.14 -10.88
CA ARG A 264 -28.07 7.91 -9.68
C ARG A 264 -29.16 7.24 -8.85
N ASP A 265 -30.21 6.79 -9.50
CA ASP A 265 -31.39 6.25 -8.83
C ASP A 265 -31.07 4.90 -8.18
N ASP A 266 -30.24 4.07 -8.83
CA ASP A 266 -29.78 2.81 -8.25
C ASP A 266 -29.04 3.03 -6.92
N ILE A 267 -28.13 4.01 -6.90
CA ILE A 267 -27.39 4.36 -5.69
C ILE A 267 -28.35 4.80 -4.60
N PHE A 268 -29.32 5.66 -4.92
CA PHE A 268 -30.32 6.13 -3.96
C PHE A 268 -31.09 4.96 -3.32
N TYR A 269 -31.59 4.02 -4.11
CA TYR A 269 -32.33 2.87 -3.58
C TYR A 269 -31.44 1.90 -2.78
N ILE A 270 -30.19 1.70 -3.18
CA ILE A 270 -29.23 0.90 -2.41
C ILE A 270 -28.98 1.55 -1.04
N LEU A 271 -28.73 2.86 -1.00
CA LEU A 271 -28.44 3.60 0.23
C LEU A 271 -29.58 3.50 1.24
N ASN A 272 -30.81 3.62 0.76
CA ASN A 272 -32.01 3.55 1.59
C ASN A 272 -32.40 2.13 1.99
N GLY A 273 -31.67 1.10 1.54
CA GLY A 273 -31.95 -0.29 1.89
C GLY A 273 -33.14 -0.89 1.13
N ASN A 274 -33.56 -0.28 0.02
CA ASN A 274 -34.70 -0.75 -0.75
C ASN A 274 -34.40 -1.99 -1.59
N ILE A 275 -33.16 -2.49 -1.61
CA ILE A 275 -32.71 -3.55 -2.53
C ILE A 275 -32.25 -4.77 -1.76
N ARG A 276 -32.79 -5.94 -2.11
CA ARG A 276 -32.38 -7.24 -1.54
C ARG A 276 -31.02 -7.70 -2.04
N ASP A 277 -30.38 -8.58 -1.25
CA ASP A 277 -29.20 -9.33 -1.71
C ASP A 277 -29.49 -10.00 -3.06
N ARG A 278 -28.48 -10.07 -3.92
CA ARG A 278 -28.50 -10.73 -5.24
C ARG A 278 -29.25 -9.98 -6.33
N TYR A 279 -29.73 -8.76 -6.10
CA TYR A 279 -30.34 -7.96 -7.14
C TYR A 279 -29.43 -7.86 -8.37
N GLN A 280 -29.96 -8.21 -9.53
CA GLN A 280 -29.26 -8.13 -10.81
C GLN A 280 -29.55 -6.77 -11.43
N PHE A 281 -28.51 -5.98 -11.72
CA PHE A 281 -28.69 -4.70 -12.37
C PHE A 281 -29.08 -4.87 -13.84
N ASN A 282 -29.99 -4.02 -14.31
CA ASN A 282 -30.26 -3.87 -15.73
C ASN A 282 -29.38 -2.72 -16.28
N PRO A 283 -28.50 -2.98 -17.26
CA PRO A 283 -27.68 -1.94 -17.86
C PRO A 283 -28.47 -0.78 -18.50
N MET A 284 -29.72 -1.05 -18.89
CA MET A 284 -30.55 -0.16 -19.69
C MET A 284 -31.59 0.59 -18.86
N GLU A 285 -31.85 0.17 -17.62
CA GLU A 285 -32.92 0.74 -16.79
C GLU A 285 -32.53 0.78 -15.32
N SER A 286 -32.96 1.85 -14.64
CA SER A 286 -32.85 1.94 -13.18
C SER A 286 -33.77 0.95 -12.48
N ILE A 287 -33.50 0.70 -11.20
CA ILE A 287 -34.35 -0.09 -10.32
C ILE A 287 -35.80 0.43 -10.37
N LYS A 288 -36.77 -0.50 -10.54
CA LYS A 288 -38.20 -0.21 -10.55
C LYS A 288 -38.83 -0.56 -9.19
N LEU A 289 -39.73 0.30 -8.72
CA LEU A 289 -40.47 0.15 -7.44
C LEU A 289 -41.29 -1.15 -7.38
N ASN A 290 -41.79 -1.62 -8.52
CA ASN A 290 -42.58 -2.85 -8.62
C ASN A 290 -41.74 -4.12 -8.82
N HIS A 291 -40.42 -4.03 -8.73
CA HIS A 291 -39.55 -5.19 -8.86
C HIS A 291 -39.68 -6.10 -7.63
N HIS A 292 -39.69 -7.42 -7.84
CA HIS A 292 -39.88 -8.40 -6.75
C HIS A 292 -38.82 -8.34 -5.63
N ASP A 293 -37.63 -7.84 -5.95
CA ASP A 293 -36.53 -7.62 -5.00
C ASP A 293 -36.54 -6.24 -4.33
N TYR A 294 -37.52 -5.38 -4.66
CA TYR A 294 -37.69 -4.08 -4.03
C TYR A 294 -38.33 -4.23 -2.64
N ILE A 295 -37.84 -3.45 -1.68
CA ILE A 295 -38.35 -3.36 -0.32
C ILE A 295 -38.99 -1.98 -0.18
N ASP A 296 -40.33 -1.93 -0.04
CA ASP A 296 -41.08 -0.67 0.04
C ASP A 296 -40.75 0.17 1.27
N SER A 297 -40.56 -0.47 2.42
CA SER A 297 -40.33 0.22 3.70
C SER A 297 -39.14 -0.39 4.43
N PRO A 298 -37.90 -0.07 4.00
CA PRO A 298 -36.69 -0.57 4.63
C PRO A 298 -36.51 0.04 6.02
N SER A 299 -36.10 -0.79 6.97
CA SER A 299 -35.79 -0.35 8.33
C SER A 299 -34.36 0.17 8.44
N LEU A 300 -33.97 0.76 9.57
CA LEU A 300 -32.61 1.31 9.74
C LEU A 300 -31.52 0.26 9.48
N LYS A 301 -31.72 -0.99 9.92
CA LYS A 301 -30.77 -2.10 9.70
C LYS A 301 -30.56 -2.46 8.23
N ASP A 302 -31.49 -2.06 7.35
CA ASP A 302 -31.44 -2.34 5.92
C ASP A 302 -30.69 -1.24 5.16
N ARG A 303 -30.61 -0.03 5.73
CA ARG A 303 -29.91 1.13 5.15
C ARG A 303 -28.40 0.95 5.14
N ILE A 304 -27.74 1.66 4.23
CA ILE A 304 -26.28 1.80 4.24
C ILE A 304 -25.90 2.84 5.29
N HIS A 305 -24.96 2.47 6.16
CA HIS A 305 -24.51 3.30 7.27
C HIS A 305 -23.20 4.03 6.95
N CYS A 306 -22.42 3.51 5.99
CA CYS A 306 -21.18 4.11 5.52
C CYS A 306 -20.92 3.70 4.06
N VAL A 307 -20.40 4.62 3.26
CA VAL A 307 -19.94 4.34 1.90
C VAL A 307 -18.42 4.40 1.85
N ALA A 308 -17.78 3.32 1.40
CA ALA A 308 -16.36 3.31 1.06
C ALA A 308 -16.19 3.42 -0.46
N PHE A 309 -15.66 4.57 -0.92
CA PHE A 309 -15.24 4.74 -2.29
C PHE A 309 -13.92 4.03 -2.53
N VAL A 310 -13.93 2.98 -3.35
CA VAL A 310 -12.77 2.16 -3.68
C VAL A 310 -12.15 2.66 -4.99
N PHE A 311 -10.86 2.96 -4.92
CA PHE A 311 -10.03 3.39 -6.05
C PHE A 311 -8.78 2.53 -6.14
N ASP A 312 -8.33 2.27 -7.36
CA ASP A 312 -7.06 1.60 -7.61
C ASP A 312 -5.95 2.66 -7.77
N ALA A 313 -4.87 2.50 -7.00
CA ALA A 313 -3.73 3.41 -6.98
C ALA A 313 -3.03 3.53 -8.34
N SER A 314 -3.08 2.48 -9.16
CA SER A 314 -2.45 2.41 -10.47
C SER A 314 -3.26 3.18 -11.54
N SER A 315 -4.58 3.29 -11.36
CA SER A 315 -5.48 3.87 -12.36
C SER A 315 -5.99 5.29 -12.05
N ILE A 316 -5.89 5.76 -10.81
CA ILE A 316 -6.38 7.10 -10.39
C ILE A 316 -5.84 8.25 -11.25
N GLN A 317 -4.62 8.12 -11.76
CA GLN A 317 -3.98 9.13 -12.60
C GLN A 317 -4.65 9.28 -13.97
N TYR A 318 -5.29 8.22 -14.45
CA TYR A 318 -5.94 8.15 -15.76
C TYR A 318 -7.44 8.40 -15.71
N PHE A 319 -8.01 8.79 -14.56
CA PHE A 319 -9.44 9.11 -14.49
C PHE A 319 -9.79 10.23 -15.46
N SER A 320 -10.78 9.97 -16.31
CA SER A 320 -11.33 10.97 -17.20
C SER A 320 -12.09 12.05 -16.42
N SER A 321 -12.31 13.19 -17.06
CA SER A 321 -13.15 14.26 -16.51
C SER A 321 -14.58 13.77 -16.21
N GLN A 322 -15.11 12.83 -17.00
CA GLN A 322 -16.46 12.29 -16.80
C GLN A 322 -16.54 11.43 -15.53
N MET A 323 -15.56 10.55 -15.30
CA MET A 323 -15.50 9.74 -14.08
C MET A 323 -15.36 10.63 -12.83
N ILE A 324 -14.48 11.63 -12.88
CA ILE A 324 -14.29 12.58 -11.77
C ILE A 324 -15.60 13.30 -11.44
N VAL A 325 -16.31 13.80 -12.46
CA VAL A 325 -17.61 14.46 -12.27
C VAL A 325 -18.64 13.50 -11.70
N LYS A 326 -18.68 12.25 -12.18
CA LYS A 326 -19.60 11.22 -11.68
C LYS A 326 -19.36 10.93 -10.20
N ILE A 327 -18.12 10.67 -9.79
CA ILE A 327 -17.76 10.43 -8.38
C ILE A 327 -18.11 11.65 -7.53
N LYS A 328 -17.74 12.87 -7.95
CA LYS A 328 -18.08 14.10 -7.21
C LYS A 328 -19.59 14.34 -7.10
N ARG A 329 -20.38 13.91 -8.09
CA ARG A 329 -21.85 13.98 -8.02
C ARG A 329 -22.39 13.03 -6.98
N ILE A 330 -21.97 11.76 -7.01
CA ILE A 330 -22.39 10.75 -6.01
C ILE A 330 -22.03 11.22 -4.61
N ARG A 331 -20.82 11.74 -4.40
CA ARG A 331 -20.41 12.29 -3.10
C ARG A 331 -21.32 13.41 -2.60
N ARG A 332 -21.69 14.36 -3.47
CA ARG A 332 -22.63 15.43 -3.11
C ARG A 332 -24.00 14.86 -2.72
N GLU A 333 -24.45 13.81 -3.40
CA GLU A 333 -25.71 13.14 -3.07
C GLU A 333 -25.63 12.43 -1.71
N LEU A 334 -24.49 11.81 -1.38
CA LEU A 334 -24.24 11.21 -0.05
C LEU A 334 -24.24 12.26 1.06
N VAL A 335 -23.55 13.39 0.86
CA VAL A 335 -23.56 14.51 1.81
C VAL A 335 -24.99 15.02 2.03
N ASN A 336 -25.75 15.23 0.96
CA ASN A 336 -27.14 15.69 1.07
C ASN A 336 -28.06 14.68 1.74
N ALA A 337 -27.76 13.39 1.63
CA ALA A 337 -28.50 12.31 2.29
C ALA A 337 -28.04 12.08 3.74
N GLY A 338 -27.05 12.82 4.25
CA GLY A 338 -26.47 12.63 5.57
C GLY A 338 -25.65 11.34 5.69
N VAL A 339 -25.27 10.70 4.58
CA VAL A 339 -24.50 9.45 4.60
C VAL A 339 -23.00 9.75 4.59
N VAL A 340 -22.33 9.32 5.65
CA VAL A 340 -20.87 9.36 5.80
C VAL A 340 -20.18 8.52 4.73
N HIS A 341 -19.05 9.01 4.25
CA HIS A 341 -18.30 8.33 3.21
C HIS A 341 -16.79 8.55 3.32
N VAL A 342 -16.04 7.48 3.10
CA VAL A 342 -14.57 7.44 3.14
C VAL A 342 -14.03 6.97 1.79
N ALA A 343 -12.71 7.08 1.61
CA ALA A 343 -12.02 6.53 0.45
C ALA A 343 -11.10 5.38 0.84
N LEU A 344 -10.95 4.43 -0.07
CA LEU A 344 -10.09 3.26 0.04
C LEU A 344 -9.24 3.16 -1.22
N LEU A 345 -7.93 3.28 -1.06
CA LEU A 345 -6.96 3.13 -2.13
C LEU A 345 -6.37 1.71 -2.11
N THR A 346 -6.63 0.94 -3.16
CA THR A 346 -6.23 -0.46 -3.33
C THR A 346 -5.05 -0.60 -4.29
N HIS A 347 -4.50 -1.83 -4.41
CA HIS A 347 -3.41 -2.19 -5.35
C HIS A 347 -2.12 -1.39 -5.16
N VAL A 348 -1.88 -0.86 -3.97
CA VAL A 348 -0.65 -0.12 -3.65
C VAL A 348 0.61 -0.98 -3.69
N ASP A 349 0.48 -2.28 -3.47
CA ASP A 349 1.54 -3.27 -3.61
C ASP A 349 1.88 -3.59 -5.07
N SER A 350 1.03 -3.17 -6.02
CA SER A 350 1.30 -3.26 -7.46
C SER A 350 1.98 -2.00 -8.01
N MET A 351 2.15 -0.96 -7.18
CA MET A 351 2.80 0.28 -7.62
C MET A 351 4.31 0.07 -7.75
N ASP A 352 4.88 0.72 -8.77
CA ASP A 352 6.32 0.78 -8.93
C ASP A 352 6.97 1.35 -7.67
N LEU A 353 8.15 0.82 -7.37
CA LEU A 353 8.98 1.19 -6.24
C LEU A 353 8.47 0.79 -4.85
N ILE A 354 7.28 0.20 -4.71
CA ILE A 354 6.77 -0.26 -3.42
C ILE A 354 7.30 -1.66 -3.09
N THR A 355 7.81 -1.82 -1.87
CA THR A 355 8.25 -3.12 -1.32
C THR A 355 7.38 -3.54 -0.14
N LYS A 356 7.52 -4.80 0.27
CA LYS A 356 6.86 -5.32 1.48
C LYS A 356 7.20 -4.52 2.73
N GLY A 357 8.43 -4.02 2.86
CA GLY A 357 8.85 -3.18 3.98
C GLY A 357 8.11 -1.84 4.03
N ASP A 358 7.79 -1.26 2.86
CA ASP A 358 7.05 -0.01 2.76
C ASP A 358 5.61 -0.15 3.23
N LEU A 359 5.00 -1.33 3.07
CA LEU A 359 3.62 -1.58 3.50
C LEU A 359 3.42 -1.45 5.02
N ILE A 360 4.49 -1.58 5.82
CA ILE A 360 4.43 -1.37 7.27
C ILE A 360 4.27 0.12 7.62
N GLU A 361 4.96 1.00 6.89
CA GLU A 361 4.95 2.45 7.08
C GLU A 361 4.40 3.16 5.84
N ILE A 362 3.29 2.63 5.31
CA ILE A 362 2.81 2.96 3.97
C ILE A 362 2.48 4.45 3.77
N GLU A 363 2.01 5.11 4.83
CA GLU A 363 1.68 6.54 4.83
C GLU A 363 2.93 7.44 4.72
N ARG A 364 4.14 6.90 4.96
CA ARG A 364 5.43 7.58 4.80
C ARG A 364 6.06 7.34 3.43
N CYS A 365 5.53 6.40 2.64
CA CYS A 365 6.08 6.08 1.34
C CYS A 365 5.71 7.16 0.31
N GLU A 366 6.70 7.80 -0.30
CA GLU A 366 6.49 8.95 -1.20
C GLU A 366 5.56 8.68 -2.39
N PRO A 367 5.64 7.53 -3.10
CA PRO A 367 4.73 7.23 -4.20
C PRO A 367 3.29 7.13 -3.71
N VAL A 368 3.07 6.51 -2.55
CA VAL A 368 1.73 6.40 -1.95
C VAL A 368 1.22 7.78 -1.55
N ARG A 369 2.06 8.62 -0.92
CA ARG A 369 1.68 10.00 -0.58
C ARG A 369 1.26 10.80 -1.81
N SER A 370 2.02 10.70 -2.89
CA SER A 370 1.70 11.34 -4.17
C SER A 370 0.33 10.88 -4.71
N LYS A 371 0.00 9.59 -4.56
CA LYS A 371 -1.32 9.05 -4.92
C LYS A 371 -2.45 9.52 -4.01
N LEU A 372 -2.20 9.64 -2.71
CA LEU A 372 -3.18 10.21 -1.76
C LEU A 372 -3.49 11.67 -2.09
N GLU A 373 -2.46 12.48 -2.37
CA GLU A 373 -2.60 13.87 -2.80
C GLU A 373 -3.32 13.98 -4.15
N GLU A 374 -3.10 13.03 -5.06
CA GLU A 374 -3.84 12.94 -6.32
C GLU A 374 -5.33 12.66 -6.11
N VAL A 375 -5.69 11.72 -5.21
CA VAL A 375 -7.08 11.46 -4.81
C VAL A 375 -7.71 12.71 -4.20
N GLN A 376 -7.02 13.38 -3.27
CA GLN A 376 -7.47 14.63 -2.67
C GLN A 376 -7.74 15.70 -3.73
N ARG A 377 -6.76 15.98 -4.60
CA ARG A 377 -6.86 17.02 -5.64
C ARG A 377 -7.96 16.73 -6.65
N LYS A 378 -8.05 15.50 -7.15
CA LYS A 378 -9.02 15.13 -8.19
C LYS A 378 -10.43 14.98 -7.63
N LEU A 379 -10.59 14.34 -6.47
CA LEU A 379 -11.89 13.86 -5.96
C LEU A 379 -12.36 14.58 -4.69
N GLY A 380 -11.51 15.38 -4.05
CA GLY A 380 -11.86 16.23 -2.90
C GLY A 380 -11.99 15.49 -1.58
N PHE A 381 -11.36 14.33 -1.40
CA PHE A 381 -11.29 13.66 -0.09
C PHE A 381 -10.23 14.32 0.78
N ALA A 382 -10.48 14.51 2.08
CA ALA A 382 -9.41 14.88 2.98
C ALA A 382 -8.44 13.70 3.12
N LEU A 383 -7.15 13.97 3.32
CA LEU A 383 -6.14 12.91 3.48
C LEU A 383 -6.46 11.98 4.65
N SER A 384 -7.11 12.50 5.70
CA SER A 384 -7.58 11.73 6.86
C SER A 384 -8.63 10.67 6.51
N ASP A 385 -9.40 10.90 5.44
CA ASP A 385 -10.55 10.07 5.06
C ASP A 385 -10.16 9.00 4.03
N ILE A 386 -8.89 8.98 3.62
CA ILE A 386 -8.36 8.01 2.64
C ILE A 386 -7.59 6.94 3.40
N SER A 387 -8.08 5.71 3.34
CA SER A 387 -7.36 4.54 3.83
C SER A 387 -6.63 3.86 2.69
N VAL A 388 -5.45 3.30 2.98
CA VAL A 388 -4.67 2.54 2.01
C VAL A 388 -4.70 1.07 2.38
N VAL A 389 -4.95 0.20 1.41
CA VAL A 389 -4.95 -1.25 1.60
C VAL A 389 -4.23 -1.97 0.48
N SER A 390 -3.65 -3.10 0.84
CA SER A 390 -3.21 -4.11 -0.10
C SER A 390 -4.09 -5.34 0.11
N ASN A 391 -4.89 -5.65 -0.91
CA ASN A 391 -5.83 -6.77 -0.86
C ASN A 391 -5.09 -8.10 -1.06
N TYR A 392 -5.74 -9.19 -0.68
CA TYR A 392 -5.39 -10.53 -1.12
C TYR A 392 -5.93 -10.74 -2.53
N SER A 393 -5.02 -10.91 -3.49
CA SER A 393 -5.36 -11.11 -4.91
C SER A 393 -4.63 -12.30 -5.52
N SER A 394 -3.43 -12.62 -5.02
CA SER A 394 -2.54 -13.64 -5.59
C SER A 394 -1.91 -14.55 -4.54
N GLU A 395 -2.03 -14.20 -3.27
CA GLU A 395 -1.45 -14.93 -2.16
C GLU A 395 -2.29 -16.14 -1.78
N TRP A 396 -1.61 -17.20 -1.34
CA TRP A 396 -2.24 -18.39 -0.77
C TRP A 396 -2.35 -18.33 0.76
N GLU A 397 -1.52 -17.52 1.40
CA GLU A 397 -1.43 -17.38 2.85
C GLU A 397 -1.67 -15.95 3.29
N LEU A 398 -2.11 -15.78 4.54
CA LEU A 398 -2.31 -14.47 5.14
C LEU A 398 -0.96 -13.82 5.48
N ASP A 399 -0.84 -12.55 5.15
CA ASP A 399 0.26 -11.67 5.50
C ASP A 399 -0.16 -10.72 6.63
N PRO A 400 0.52 -10.75 7.80
CA PRO A 400 0.19 -9.86 8.92
C PRO A 400 0.21 -8.37 8.58
N VAL A 401 1.05 -7.92 7.63
CA VAL A 401 1.13 -6.53 7.20
C VAL A 401 -0.13 -6.16 6.41
N LYS A 402 -0.53 -6.99 5.44
CA LYS A 402 -1.79 -6.79 4.69
C LYS A 402 -2.99 -6.81 5.63
N ASP A 403 -3.02 -7.75 6.58
CA ASP A 403 -4.08 -7.85 7.60
C ASP A 403 -4.22 -6.54 8.39
N VAL A 404 -3.12 -5.95 8.86
CA VAL A 404 -3.16 -4.67 9.60
C VAL A 404 -3.75 -3.56 8.75
N LEU A 405 -3.38 -3.45 7.48
CA LEU A 405 -3.93 -2.43 6.57
C LEU A 405 -5.44 -2.62 6.38
N ILE A 406 -5.87 -3.86 6.08
CA ILE A 406 -7.28 -4.20 5.86
C ILE A 406 -8.11 -3.93 7.12
N LEU A 407 -7.65 -4.39 8.29
CA LEU A 407 -8.35 -4.21 9.56
C LEU A 407 -8.38 -2.74 9.99
N SER A 408 -7.32 -1.99 9.76
CA SER A 408 -7.28 -0.55 10.06
C SER A 408 -8.26 0.24 9.20
N ALA A 409 -8.33 -0.07 7.90
CA ALA A 409 -9.30 0.55 7.00
C ALA A 409 -10.74 0.21 7.40
N LEU A 410 -11.02 -1.05 7.71
CA LEU A 410 -12.34 -1.47 8.19
C LEU A 410 -12.72 -0.76 9.49
N ARG A 411 -11.81 -0.63 10.46
CA ARG A 411 -12.07 0.10 11.70
C ARG A 411 -12.45 1.55 11.44
N ARG A 412 -11.76 2.24 10.53
CA ARG A 412 -12.11 3.62 10.15
C ARG A 412 -13.51 3.69 9.51
N MET A 413 -13.89 2.71 8.69
CA MET A 413 -15.25 2.64 8.12
C MET A 413 -16.33 2.44 9.17
N LEU A 414 -16.06 1.65 10.21
CA LEU A 414 -16.99 1.41 11.32
C LEU A 414 -17.15 2.65 12.20
N TRP A 415 -16.05 3.34 12.52
CA TRP A 415 -16.13 4.63 13.25
C TRP A 415 -16.92 5.67 12.46
N ALA A 416 -16.69 5.80 11.15
CA ALA A 416 -17.51 6.68 10.33
C ALA A 416 -19.00 6.29 10.40
N ALA A 417 -19.32 4.99 10.39
CA ALA A 417 -20.70 4.53 10.51
C ALA A 417 -21.32 4.81 11.89
N ASP A 418 -20.53 4.82 12.97
CA ASP A 418 -20.99 5.26 14.29
C ASP A 418 -21.31 6.75 14.28
N ASP A 419 -20.48 7.59 13.65
CA ASP A 419 -20.77 9.03 13.51
C ASP A 419 -22.10 9.25 12.77
N PHE A 420 -22.39 8.44 11.75
CA PHE A 420 -23.70 8.46 11.07
C PHE A 420 -24.86 8.09 12.00
N LEU A 421 -24.69 7.06 12.83
CA LEU A 421 -25.73 6.61 13.75
C LEU A 421 -25.97 7.62 14.88
N GLU A 422 -24.92 8.32 15.33
CA GLU A 422 -24.99 9.36 16.35
C GLU A 422 -25.75 10.60 15.86
N ASP A 423 -25.59 10.97 14.59
CA ASP A 423 -26.24 12.15 13.98
C ASP A 423 -27.69 11.91 13.54
N LEU A 424 -28.25 10.71 13.78
CA LEU A 424 -29.64 10.43 13.43
C LEU A 424 -30.62 11.33 14.20
N PRO A 425 -31.67 11.87 13.54
CA PRO A 425 -32.68 12.68 14.22
C PRO A 425 -33.34 11.94 15.38
N PHE A 426 -33.55 12.61 16.51
CA PHE A 426 -34.15 12.04 17.72
C PHE A 426 -35.48 11.30 17.46
N GLU A 427 -36.29 11.75 16.51
CA GLU A 427 -37.55 11.09 16.15
C GLU A 427 -37.34 9.68 15.59
N GLN A 428 -36.29 9.47 14.78
CA GLN A 428 -35.95 8.14 14.29
C GLN A 428 -35.43 7.26 15.42
N ILE A 429 -34.58 7.81 16.30
CA ILE A 429 -34.02 7.10 17.46
C ILE A 429 -35.12 6.71 18.46
N GLY A 430 -36.09 7.60 18.71
CA GLY A 430 -37.20 7.37 19.64
C GLY A 430 -38.09 6.22 19.19
N ASN A 431 -38.53 6.23 17.93
CA ASN A 431 -39.30 5.13 17.35
C ASN A 431 -38.53 3.80 17.38
N LEU A 432 -37.22 3.84 17.12
CA LEU A 432 -36.36 2.65 17.18
C LEU A 432 -36.21 2.09 18.60
N ARG A 433 -36.04 2.95 19.61
CA ARG A 433 -35.95 2.51 21.00
C ARG A 433 -37.27 1.91 21.47
N GLU A 434 -38.40 2.48 21.07
CA GLU A 434 -39.72 1.87 21.33
C GLU A 434 -39.89 0.53 20.61
N GLU A 435 -39.50 0.41 19.34
CA GLU A 435 -39.51 -0.88 18.61
C GLU A 435 -38.62 -1.93 19.28
N ILE A 436 -37.41 -1.58 19.72
CA ILE A 436 -36.49 -2.48 20.43
C ILE A 436 -37.10 -2.92 21.76
N ILE A 437 -37.69 -2.00 22.53
CA ILE A 437 -38.35 -2.30 23.81
C ILE A 437 -39.58 -3.19 23.58
N ASN A 438 -40.41 -2.89 22.59
CA ASN A 438 -41.60 -3.68 22.26
C ASN A 438 -41.24 -5.10 21.80
N CYS A 439 -40.20 -5.23 20.96
CA CYS A 439 -39.62 -6.52 20.57
C CYS A 439 -39.08 -7.30 21.77
N ALA A 440 -38.35 -6.64 22.68
CA ALA A 440 -37.84 -7.27 23.91
C ALA A 440 -38.96 -7.69 24.88
N GLN A 441 -40.11 -7.02 24.82
CA GLN A 441 -41.31 -7.33 25.62
C GLN A 441 -42.28 -8.30 24.92
N GLY A 442 -41.96 -8.78 23.71
CA GLY A 442 -42.81 -9.72 22.96
C GLY A 442 -44.12 -9.12 22.43
N LYS A 443 -44.24 -7.79 22.39
CA LYS A 443 -45.36 -7.09 21.76
C LYS A 443 -45.03 -6.89 20.29
N LYS A 444 -45.66 -7.70 19.42
CA LYS A 444 -45.66 -7.49 17.97
C LYS A 444 -46.75 -6.55 17.54
#